data_AF-A0A2S4LDD7-F1
#
_entry.id   AF-A0A2S4LDD7-F1
#
_cell.length_a   1.000
_cell.length_b   1.000
_cell.length_c   1.000
_cell.angle_alpha   90.00
_cell.angle_beta   90.00
_cell.angle_gamma   90.00
#
_symmetry.space_group_name_H-M   'P 1'
#
loop_
_entity.id
_entity.type
_entity.pdbx_description
1 polymer ?
#
loop_
_entity_poly.entity_id
_entity_poly.type
_entity_poly.pdbx_seq_one_letter_code
_entity_poly.pdbx_strand_id
1 'polypeptide(L)'
;MPSYQLGTNEAAELQRRDQLPTAGVEPRVYIRLTTSWMEIMVRFLTRTHGVRELKSAISRDILEEFEAAGIRIATNTYEIIGSPAI
;
A
#
# COMPACT_ATOMS: atom_id res chain seq x y z
N MET A 1 -5.10 6.31 13.02
CA MET A 1 -5.09 5.09 12.17
C MET A 1 -6.50 4.64 11.74
N PRO A 2 -7.24 5.40 10.92
CA PRO A 2 -8.62 5.06 10.53
C PRO A 2 -8.70 4.06 9.36
N SER A 3 -7.79 4.15 8.38
CA SER A 3 -7.77 3.31 7.17
C SER A 3 -7.47 1.83 7.44
N TYR A 4 -6.59 1.54 8.40
CA TYR A 4 -6.30 0.17 8.84
C TYR A 4 -7.53 -0.52 9.44
N GLN A 5 -8.32 0.21 10.22
CA GLN A 5 -9.57 -0.30 10.80
C GLN A 5 -10.61 -0.55 9.70
N LEU A 6 -10.68 0.31 8.69
CA LEU A 6 -11.59 0.16 7.56
C LEU A 6 -11.29 -1.11 6.74
N GLY A 7 -10.03 -1.33 6.36
CA GLY A 7 -9.62 -2.52 5.61
C GLY A 7 -9.85 -3.84 6.39
N THR A 8 -9.60 -3.83 7.69
CA THR A 8 -9.84 -4.99 8.56
C THR A 8 -11.34 -5.29 8.70
N ASN A 9 -12.17 -4.25 8.83
CA ASN A 9 -13.63 -4.41 8.93
C ASN A 9 -14.25 -4.91 7.63
N GLU A 10 -13.81 -4.40 6.48
CA GLU A 10 -14.27 -4.87 5.17
C GLU A 10 -13.85 -6.32 4.91
N ALA A 11 -12.60 -6.68 5.25
CA ALA A 11 -12.11 -8.04 5.14
C ALA A 11 -12.95 -9.01 5.98
N ALA A 12 -13.25 -8.66 7.24
CA ALA A 12 -14.09 -9.46 8.13
C ALA A 12 -15.54 -9.60 7.61
N GLU A 13 -16.08 -8.55 6.98
CA GLU A 13 -17.41 -8.58 6.40
C GLU A 13 -17.50 -9.47 5.15
N LEU A 14 -16.53 -9.35 4.25
CA LEU A 14 -16.42 -10.20 3.07
C LEU A 14 -16.18 -11.66 3.44
N GLN A 15 -15.37 -11.91 4.47
CA GLN A 15 -15.14 -13.24 4.99
C GLN A 15 -16.43 -13.90 5.50
N ARG A 16 -17.24 -13.15 6.26
CA ARG A 16 -18.54 -13.64 6.77
C ARG A 16 -19.54 -13.91 5.65
N ARG A 17 -19.63 -13.02 4.66
CA ARG A 17 -20.58 -13.15 3.55
C ARG A 17 -20.22 -14.31 2.61
N ASP A 18 -18.93 -14.44 2.28
CA ASP A 18 -18.46 -15.30 1.19
C ASP A 18 -17.80 -16.61 1.68
N GLN A 19 -17.91 -16.93 2.98
CA GLN A 19 -17.37 -18.13 3.63
C GLN A 19 -15.88 -18.38 3.32
N LEU A 20 -15.11 -17.30 3.15
CA LEU A 20 -13.70 -17.39 2.82
C LEU A 20 -12.91 -17.95 4.02
N PRO A 21 -11.90 -18.81 3.79
CA PRO A 21 -11.02 -19.27 4.85
C PRO A 21 -10.38 -18.08 5.58
N THR A 22 -10.30 -18.12 6.91
CA THR A 22 -9.61 -17.08 7.72
C THR A 22 -8.15 -16.92 7.30
N ALA A 23 -7.53 -18.01 6.84
CA ALA A 23 -6.21 -18.00 6.26
C ALA A 23 -6.21 -17.27 4.90
N GLY A 24 -5.71 -16.03 4.90
CA GLY A 24 -5.43 -15.28 3.67
C GLY A 24 -6.33 -14.06 3.41
N VAL A 25 -7.24 -13.74 4.33
CA VAL A 25 -8.17 -12.60 4.23
C VAL A 25 -7.67 -11.36 4.99
N GLU A 26 -6.77 -11.54 5.96
CA GLU A 26 -6.17 -10.43 6.71
C GLU A 26 -5.25 -9.56 5.83
N PRO A 27 -5.24 -8.23 6.03
CA PRO A 27 -4.27 -7.35 5.40
C PRO A 27 -2.83 -7.78 5.73
N ARG A 28 -1.96 -7.83 4.72
CA ARG A 28 -0.54 -8.16 4.87
C ARG A 28 0.34 -7.13 4.18
N VAL A 29 1.45 -6.81 4.81
CA VAL A 29 2.50 -5.95 4.27
C VAL A 29 3.72 -6.80 3.96
N TYR A 30 4.23 -6.68 2.74
CA TYR A 30 5.46 -7.29 2.30
C TYR A 30 6.48 -6.19 2.02
N ILE A 31 7.68 -6.34 2.57
CA ILE A 31 8.76 -5.36 2.41
C ILE A 31 9.91 -6.03 1.69
N ARG A 32 10.41 -5.38 0.65
CA ARG A 32 11.64 -5.76 -0.03
C ARG A 32 12.64 -4.62 0.08
N LEU A 33 13.78 -4.91 0.69
CA LEU A 33 14.89 -3.97 0.85
C LEU A 33 15.90 -4.18 -0.27
N THR A 34 16.33 -3.09 -0.90
CA THR A 34 17.50 -3.07 -1.78
C THR A 34 18.55 -2.11 -1.21
N THR A 35 19.63 -1.87 -1.95
CA THR A 35 20.71 -0.97 -1.54
C THR A 35 20.35 0.50 -1.64
N SER A 36 19.39 0.87 -2.49
CA SER A 36 19.04 2.27 -2.77
C SER A 36 17.57 2.60 -2.59
N TRP A 37 16.69 1.59 -2.54
CA TRP A 37 15.26 1.80 -2.32
C TRP A 37 14.60 0.62 -1.59
N MET A 38 13.41 0.85 -1.05
CA MET A 38 12.56 -0.16 -0.43
C MET A 38 11.22 -0.23 -1.16
N GLU A 39 10.78 -1.44 -1.51
CA GLU A 39 9.42 -1.68 -1.99
C GLU A 39 8.56 -2.11 -0.81
N ILE A 40 7.38 -1.50 -0.71
CA ILE A 40 6.34 -1.88 0.24
C ILE A 40 5.12 -2.30 -0.57
N MET A 41 4.69 -3.54 -0.42
CA MET A 41 3.47 -4.05 -1.03
C MET A 41 2.44 -4.35 0.05
N VAL A 42 1.25 -3.76 -0.09
CA VAL A 42 0.13 -4.02 0.81
C VAL A 42 -0.91 -4.85 0.08
N ARG A 43 -1.22 -6.02 0.63
CA ARG A 43 -2.31 -6.89 0.18
C ARG A 43 -3.44 -6.79 1.18
N PHE A 44 -4.64 -6.48 0.71
CA PHE A 44 -5.86 -6.44 1.52
C PHE A 44 -7.05 -6.90 0.70
N LEU A 45 -8.11 -7.34 1.37
CA LEU A 45 -9.38 -7.68 0.74
C LEU A 45 -10.36 -6.51 0.92
N THR A 46 -11.05 -6.13 -0.16
CA THR A 46 -12.06 -5.08 -0.15
C THR A 46 -13.18 -5.44 -1.14
N ARG A 47 -14.30 -4.73 -1.06
CA ARG A 47 -15.41 -4.88 -1.99
C ARG A 47 -14.98 -4.40 -3.38
N THR A 48 -15.63 -4.91 -4.43
CA THR A 48 -15.34 -4.49 -5.81
C THR A 48 -15.59 -2.99 -6.05
N HIS A 49 -16.52 -2.41 -5.30
CA HIS A 49 -16.86 -0.98 -5.34
C HIS A 49 -16.13 -0.24 -4.22
N GLY A 50 -15.52 0.91 -4.52
CA GLY A 50 -14.78 1.71 -3.54
C GLY A 50 -13.27 1.42 -3.46
N VAL A 51 -12.75 0.48 -4.26
CA VAL A 51 -11.33 0.08 -4.21
C VAL A 51 -10.37 1.22 -4.53
N ARG A 52 -10.76 2.17 -5.41
CA ARG A 52 -9.89 3.30 -5.77
C ARG A 52 -9.82 4.33 -4.66
N GLU A 53 -10.95 4.61 -4.04
CA GLU A 53 -11.12 5.53 -2.92
C GLU A 53 -10.35 5.00 -1.71
N LEU A 54 -10.52 3.71 -1.40
CA LEU A 54 -9.78 3.04 -0.32
C LEU A 54 -8.26 3.05 -0.58
N LYS A 55 -7.82 2.72 -1.80
CA LYS A 55 -6.40 2.83 -2.17
C LYS A 55 -5.88 4.26 -2.01
N SER A 56 -6.64 5.26 -2.47
CA SER A 56 -6.24 6.66 -2.35
C SER A 56 -6.15 7.11 -0.89
N ALA A 57 -7.07 6.67 -0.03
CA ALA A 57 -7.03 6.97 1.40
C ALA A 57 -5.79 6.34 2.04
N ILE A 58 -5.54 5.04 1.79
CA ILE A 58 -4.35 4.34 2.29
C ILE A 58 -3.06 5.05 1.85
N SER A 59 -2.96 5.45 0.58
CA SER A 59 -1.75 6.14 0.09
C SER A 59 -1.53 7.51 0.75
N ARG A 60 -2.60 8.26 1.05
CA ARG A 60 -2.50 9.55 1.75
C ARG A 60 -2.11 9.35 3.20
N ASP A 61 -2.75 8.42 3.90
CA ASP A 61 -2.42 8.08 5.29
C ASP A 61 -0.96 7.64 5.42
N ILE A 62 -0.45 6.79 4.51
CA ILE A 62 0.95 6.37 4.52
C ILE A 62 1.89 7.57 4.32
N LEU A 63 1.54 8.49 3.42
CA LEU A 63 2.36 9.68 3.15
C LEU A 63 2.41 10.61 4.37
N GLU A 64 1.26 10.88 4.99
CA GLU A 64 1.16 11.72 6.20
C GLU A 64 1.95 11.12 7.37
N GLU A 65 1.84 9.80 7.58
CA GLU A 65 2.58 9.11 8.63
C GLU A 65 4.09 9.06 8.34
N PHE A 66 4.50 8.94 7.08
CA PHE A 66 5.90 9.02 6.70
C PHE A 66 6.46 10.42 6.95
N GLU A 67 5.70 11.46 6.62
CA GLU A 67 6.08 12.85 6.90
C GLU A 67 6.19 13.09 8.41
N ALA A 68 5.20 12.66 9.20
CA ALA A 68 5.21 12.76 10.66
C ALA A 68 6.37 11.99 11.30
N ALA A 69 6.75 10.85 10.73
CA ALA A 69 7.90 10.06 11.17
C ALA A 69 9.25 10.57 10.66
N GLY A 70 9.28 11.63 9.85
CA GLY A 70 10.50 12.17 9.24
C GLY A 70 11.10 11.28 8.14
N ILE A 71 10.33 10.34 7.61
CA ILE A 71 10.72 9.44 6.52
C ILE A 71 10.47 10.16 5.20
N ARG A 72 11.54 10.66 4.57
CA ARG A 72 11.43 11.23 3.22
C ARG A 72 11.31 10.12 2.17
N ILE A 73 10.29 10.23 1.33
CA ILE A 73 10.20 9.46 0.09
C ILE A 73 11.18 10.07 -0.90
N ALA A 74 12.16 9.29 -1.35
CA ALA A 74 13.04 9.68 -2.43
C ALA A 74 12.23 9.69 -3.74
N THR A 75 12.05 10.87 -4.34
CA THR A 75 11.67 10.96 -5.75
C THR A 75 12.87 10.52 -6.58
N ASN A 76 12.74 9.47 -7.38
CA ASN A 76 13.77 9.12 -8.35
C ASN A 76 13.89 10.26 -9.36
N THR A 77 14.84 11.15 -9.16
CA THR A 77 15.32 12.03 -10.23
C THR A 77 16.10 11.14 -11.19
N TYR A 78 15.44 10.63 -12.24
CA TYR A 78 16.15 10.05 -13.37
C TYR A 78 16.86 11.20 -14.08
N GLU A 79 18.14 11.38 -13.81
CA GLU A 79 19.00 12.20 -14.65
C GLU A 79 19.26 11.38 -15.92
N ILE A 80 18.61 11.76 -17.04
CA ILE A 80 18.91 11.18 -18.35
C ILE A 80 20.30 11.68 -18.74
N ILE A 81 21.34 10.96 -18.30
CA ILE A 81 22.70 11.21 -18.78
C ILE A 81 22.70 10.85 -20.26
N GLY A 82 23.03 11.83 -21.10
CA GLY A 82 22.75 11.87 -22.54
C GLY A 82 23.01 10.56 -23.32
N SER A 83 22.18 10.34 -24.33
CA SER A 83 22.34 9.26 -25.31
C SER A 83 23.77 9.27 -25.87
N PRO A 84 24.41 8.09 -26.04
CA PRO A 84 25.69 8.04 -26.76
C PRO A 84 25.48 8.62 -28.17
N ALA A 85 26.41 9.46 -28.61
CA ALA A 85 26.45 9.93 -29.98
C ALA A 85 26.69 8.71 -30.89
N ILE A 86 25.85 8.57 -31.91
CA ILE A 86 25.91 7.54 -32.95
C ILE A 86 27.14 7.77 -33.82
#